data_AF-A0A958MAB3-F1
#
_entry.id   AF-A0A958MAB3-F1
#
_cell.length_a   1.000
_cell.length_b   1.000
_cell.length_c   1.000
_cell.angle_alpha   90.00
_cell.angle_beta   90.00
_cell.angle_gamma   90.00
#
_symmetry.space_group_name_H-M   'P 1'
#
loop_
_entity.id
_entity.type
_entity.pdbx_description
1 polymer ?
#
loop_
_entity_poly.entity_id
_entity_poly.type
_entity_poly.pdbx_seq_one_letter_code
_entity_poly.pdbx_strand_id
1 'polypeptide(L)' 'LDHQPELASRFAQLSHGKKREYAEYVSEAKRAETKAARLAKIIPMVLEGKGLNDKCQR' A
#
# COMPACT_ATOMS: atom_id res chain seq x y z
N LEU A 1 1.29 -1.60 20.20
CA LEU A 1 1.26 -2.13 18.81
C LEU A 1 1.77 -1.00 17.90
N ASP A 2 3.00 -0.51 18.18
CA ASP A 2 3.44 0.86 17.86
C ASP A 2 4.64 0.88 16.90
N HIS A 3 4.84 -0.19 16.12
CA HIS A 3 6.17 -0.48 15.59
C HIS A 3 6.51 0.08 14.22
N GLN A 4 5.64 0.85 13.55
CA GLN A 4 5.96 1.40 12.22
C GLN A 4 5.41 2.83 12.01
N PRO A 5 5.82 3.83 12.83
CA PRO A 5 5.46 5.23 12.59
C PRO A 5 5.91 5.71 11.20
N GLU A 6 7.00 5.13 10.67
CA GLU A 6 7.49 5.41 9.33
C GLU A 6 6.48 5.02 8.25
N LEU A 7 5.87 3.84 8.33
CA LEU A 7 4.89 3.40 7.34
C LEU A 7 3.70 4.36 7.27
N ALA A 8 3.17 4.76 8.44
CA ALA A 8 2.06 5.69 8.52
C ALA A 8 2.45 7.07 7.96
N SER A 9 3.66 7.56 8.26
CA SER A 9 4.19 8.81 7.72
C SER A 9 4.38 8.76 6.20
N ARG A 10 4.98 7.69 5.68
CA ARG A 10 5.17 7.47 4.24
C ARG A 10 3.84 7.37 3.53
N PHE A 11 2.90 6.61 4.08
CA PHE A 11 1.54 6.51 3.56
C PHE A 11 0.86 7.87 3.55
N ALA A 12 0.99 8.67 4.61
CA ALA A 12 0.44 10.02 4.69
C ALA A 12 1.05 10.98 3.66
N GLN A 13 2.32 10.81 3.31
CA GLN A 13 3.02 11.59 2.27
C GLN A 13 2.64 11.19 0.84
N LEU A 14 2.04 10.01 0.62
CA LEU A 14 1.54 9.63 -0.70
C LEU A 14 0.41 10.54 -1.17
N SER A 15 0.38 10.79 -2.49
CA SER A 15 -0.72 11.50 -3.15
C SER A 15 -2.04 10.77 -2.94
N HIS A 16 -3.15 11.53 -2.93
CA HIS A 16 -4.49 10.98 -2.73
C HIS A 16 -4.83 9.86 -3.73
N GLY A 17 -4.37 9.95 -4.98
CA GLY A 17 -4.52 8.88 -5.99
C GLY A 17 -3.85 7.56 -5.55
N LYS A 18 -2.58 7.59 -5.15
CA LYS A 18 -1.85 6.39 -4.69
C LYS A 18 -2.50 5.75 -3.47
N LYS A 19 -2.95 6.57 -2.49
CA LYS A 19 -3.69 6.08 -1.31
C LYS A 19 -4.97 5.36 -1.70
N ARG A 20 -5.71 5.92 -2.66
CA ARG A 20 -6.96 5.36 -3.17
C ARG A 20 -6.71 4.04 -3.91
N GLU A 21 -5.69 3.95 -4.77
CA GLU A 21 -5.31 2.71 -5.43
C GLU A 21 -5.01 1.58 -4.42
N TYR A 22 -4.27 1.89 -3.35
CA TYR A 22 -4.00 0.91 -2.29
C TYR A 22 -5.27 0.48 -1.56
N ALA A 23 -6.17 1.42 -1.25
CA ALA A 23 -7.44 1.13 -0.61
C ALA A 23 -8.34 0.25 -1.49
N GLU A 24 -8.44 0.55 -2.79
CA GLU A 24 -9.23 -0.24 -3.75
C GLU A 24 -8.63 -1.64 -3.92
N TYR A 25 -7.31 -1.77 -4.04
CA TYR A 25 -6.63 -3.06 -4.13
C TYR A 25 -6.86 -3.93 -2.89
N VAL A 26 -6.83 -3.39 -1.69
CA VAL A 26 -7.15 -4.20 -0.49
C VAL A 26 -8.64 -4.52 -0.43
N SER A 27 -9.51 -3.58 -0.81
CA SER A 27 -10.96 -3.73 -0.73
C SER A 27 -11.52 -4.75 -1.73
N GLU A 28 -10.92 -4.88 -2.90
CA GLU A 28 -11.33 -5.85 -3.93
C GLU A 28 -11.10 -7.31 -3.47
N ALA A 29 -10.14 -7.56 -2.56
CA ALA A 29 -9.91 -8.89 -2.03
C ALA A 29 -11.02 -9.29 -1.02
N LYS A 30 -11.85 -10.27 -1.37
CA LYS A 30 -12.94 -10.74 -0.48
C LYS A 30 -12.46 -11.61 0.67
N ARG A 31 -11.37 -12.36 0.50
CA ARG A 31 -10.84 -13.26 1.53
C ARG A 31 -9.82 -12.57 2.42
N ALA A 32 -9.87 -12.85 3.72
CA ALA A 32 -8.97 -12.25 4.71
C ALA A 32 -7.49 -12.57 4.42
N GLU A 33 -7.17 -13.81 4.04
CA GLU A 33 -5.81 -14.21 3.65
C GLU A 33 -5.30 -13.40 2.45
N THR A 34 -6.17 -13.18 1.45
CA THR A 34 -5.81 -12.37 0.28
C THR A 34 -5.60 -10.91 0.66
N LYS A 35 -6.42 -10.34 1.56
CA LYS A 35 -6.21 -8.99 2.10
C LYS A 35 -4.85 -8.87 2.80
N ALA A 36 -4.50 -9.86 3.65
CA ALA A 36 -3.23 -9.89 4.36
C ALA A 36 -2.03 -9.98 3.39
N ALA A 37 -2.12 -10.84 2.37
CA ALA A 37 -1.09 -10.94 1.34
C ALA A 37 -0.93 -9.65 0.52
N ARG A 38 -2.05 -8.99 0.16
CA ARG A 38 -2.05 -7.69 -0.52
C ARG A 38 -1.42 -6.61 0.36
N LEU A 39 -1.75 -6.57 1.65
CA LEU A 39 -1.16 -5.68 2.66
C LEU A 39 0.36 -5.88 2.78
N ALA A 40 0.81 -7.13 2.91
CA ALA A 40 2.23 -7.47 2.98
C ALA A 40 3.02 -6.99 1.74
N LYS A 41 2.39 -7.00 0.56
CA LYS A 41 2.99 -6.49 -0.69
C LYS A 41 3.06 -4.97 -0.76
N ILE A 42 2.06 -4.26 -0.24
CA ILE A 42 2.00 -2.79 -0.34
C ILE A 42 2.84 -2.09 0.71
N ILE A 43 3.09 -2.71 1.87
CA ILE A 43 4.00 -2.19 2.90
C ILE A 43 5.36 -1.74 2.32
N PRO A 44 6.14 -2.60 1.63
CA PRO A 44 7.43 -2.18 1.07
C PRO A 44 7.28 -1.09 -0.01
N MET A 45 6.22 -1.13 -0.82
CA MET A 45 5.99 -0.12 -1.86
C MET A 45 5.72 1.26 -1.28
N VAL A 46 4.94 1.33 -0.19
CA VAL A 46 4.65 2.57 0.54
C VAL A 46 5.93 3.12 1.17
N LEU A 47 6.76 2.26 1.77
CA LEU A 47 8.06 2.66 2.33
C LEU A 47 8.99 3.23 1.24
N GLU A 48 8.96 2.64 0.04
CA GLU A 48 9.69 3.13 -1.13
C GLU A 48 9.06 4.38 -1.79
N GLY A 49 7.85 4.80 -1.39
CA GLY A 49 7.13 5.92 -2.00
C GLY A 49 6.54 5.63 -3.40
N LYS A 50 6.55 4.37 -3.81
CA LYS A 50 6.00 3.89 -5.09
C LYS A 50 4.48 3.80 -5.01
N GLY A 51 3.82 3.83 -6.16
CA GLY A 51 2.39 3.49 -6.28
C GLY A 51 2.20 2.00 -6.61
N LEU A 52 1.01 1.45 -6.39
CA LEU A 52 0.71 0.04 -6.71
C LEU A 52 0.95 -0.29 -8.18
N ASN A 53 0.59 0.63 -9.07
CA ASN A 53 0.77 0.54 -10.51
C ASN A 53 2.04 1.24 -11.02
N ASP A 54 2.96 1.61 -10.13
CA ASP A 54 4.28 2.19 -10.43
C ASP A 54 5.24 1.10 -10.93
N LYS A 55 4.75 0.28 -11.86
CA LYS A 55 5.46 -0.87 -12.42
C LYS A 55 5.70 -0.76 -13.92
N CYS A 56 5.48 0.40 -14.51
CA CYS A 56 5.71 0.60 -15.93
C CYS A 56 6.63 1.80 -16.21
N GLN A 57 7.92 1.56 -16.04
CA GLN A 57 8.89 2.08 -17.01
C GLN A 57 10.07 1.10 -17.06
N ARG A 58 10.09 0.33 -18.14
CA ARG A 58 11.26 -0.40 -18.64
C ARG A 58 11.59 0.19 -19.99
#